data_AF-A0A0V1CU42-F1
#
_entry.id   AF-A0A0V1CU42-F1
#
_cell.length_a   1.000
_cell.length_b   1.000
_cell.length_c   1.000
_cell.angle_alpha   90.00
_cell.angle_beta   90.00
_cell.angle_gamma   90.00
#
_symmetry.space_group_name_H-M   'P 1'
#
loop_
_entity.id
_entity.type
_entity.pdbx_description
1 polymer ?
#
loop_
_entity_poly.entity_id
_entity_poly.type
_entity_poly.pdbx_seq_one_letter_code
_entity_poly.pdbx_strand_id
1 'polypeptide(L)'
;MYFKFHLFLVLSVAAFCIQLHKEKCQVHTDCTGQQMCVEGSCLPSEPAGGLCSKDNDCLLSKGQACRYGICMIPSEPPKECIKHTDCKGQTICVNYKCKPAVPTGFSCFGTGVCPYCGACKFDICWTELPTVDKKTMKDVENIITSKSKILNVTS
;
A
#
# COMPACT_ATOMS: atom_id res chain seq x y z
N MET A 1 15.68 -16.99 43.18
CA MET A 1 15.60 -15.54 42.91
C MET A 1 15.33 -15.33 41.40
N TYR A 2 14.22 -15.87 40.89
CA TYR A 2 13.88 -15.91 39.46
C TYR A 2 12.94 -14.76 39.02
N PHE A 3 12.73 -13.79 39.92
CA PHE A 3 11.69 -12.76 39.77
C PHE A 3 12.19 -11.48 39.08
N LYS A 4 13.50 -11.35 38.81
CA LYS A 4 14.10 -10.14 38.21
C LYS A 4 14.48 -10.27 36.72
N PHE A 5 14.46 -11.49 36.17
CA PHE A 5 14.76 -11.72 34.75
C PHE A 5 13.51 -11.73 33.86
N HIS A 6 12.33 -11.91 34.45
CA HIS A 6 11.06 -11.90 33.72
C HIS A 6 10.57 -10.50 33.34
N LEU A 7 11.07 -9.43 33.98
CA LEU A 7 10.59 -8.06 33.73
C LEU A 7 11.25 -7.38 32.53
N PHE A 8 12.43 -7.84 32.10
CA PHE A 8 13.13 -7.29 30.93
C PHE A 8 12.69 -7.92 29.59
N LEU A 9 12.07 -9.10 29.63
CA LEU A 9 11.67 -9.83 28.41
C LEU A 9 10.27 -9.44 27.89
N VAL A 10 9.46 -8.76 28.71
CA VAL A 10 8.09 -8.34 28.31
C VAL A 10 8.08 -6.97 27.62
N LEU A 11 9.16 -6.19 27.73
CA LEU A 11 9.25 -4.85 27.13
C LEU A 11 9.65 -4.84 25.65
N SER A 12 10.07 -5.97 25.04
CA SER A 12 10.46 -6.00 23.63
C SER A 12 9.40 -6.54 22.67
N VAL A 13 8.31 -7.14 23.15
CA VAL A 13 7.31 -7.78 22.27
C VAL A 13 6.28 -6.81 21.70
N ALA A 14 6.19 -5.59 22.25
CA ALA A 14 5.30 -4.55 21.73
C ALA A 14 5.94 -3.70 20.61
N ALA A 15 7.19 -3.98 20.21
CA ALA A 15 7.97 -3.14 19.29
C ALA A 15 8.20 -3.75 17.89
N PHE A 16 7.57 -4.87 17.54
CA PHE A 16 7.75 -5.53 16.23
C PHE A 16 6.47 -5.54 15.38
N CYS A 17 5.88 -4.37 15.14
CA CYS A 17 5.07 -4.14 13.93
C CYS A 17 5.74 -3.10 13.02
N ILE A 18 7.08 -3.14 12.92
CA ILE A 18 7.83 -2.42 11.87
C ILE A 18 7.98 -3.38 10.69
N GLN A 19 6.95 -3.49 9.86
CA GLN A 19 7.05 -4.19 8.56
C GLN A 19 7.24 -3.16 7.45
N LEU A 20 8.44 -3.13 6.88
CA LEU A 20 8.85 -2.22 5.83
C LEU A 20 8.60 -2.86 4.45
N HIS A 21 7.34 -3.06 4.06
CA HIS A 21 7.01 -3.40 2.67
C HIS A 21 6.81 -2.11 1.87
N LYS A 22 7.90 -1.35 1.65
CA LYS A 22 7.90 -0.31 0.61
C LYS A 22 8.25 -0.99 -0.70
N GLU A 23 7.24 -1.62 -1.31
CA GLU A 23 7.33 -2.25 -2.64
C GLU A 23 7.52 -1.14 -3.68
N LYS A 24 8.77 -0.72 -3.88
CA LYS A 24 9.15 0.12 -5.02
C LYS A 24 8.99 -0.71 -6.29
N CYS A 25 8.46 -0.12 -7.33
CA CYS A 25 8.28 -0.77 -8.63
C CYS A 25 8.89 0.07 -9.75
N GLN A 26 9.17 -0.57 -10.88
CA GLN A 26 9.56 0.05 -12.14
C GLN A 26 8.53 -0.26 -13.23
N VAL A 27 8.02 -1.47 -13.24
CA VAL A 27 7.02 -1.95 -14.20
C VAL A 27 5.81 -2.54 -13.48
N HIS A 28 4.68 -2.64 -14.18
CA HIS A 28 3.45 -3.16 -13.57
C HIS A 28 3.61 -4.59 -13.04
N THR A 29 4.39 -5.44 -13.71
CA THR A 29 4.64 -6.83 -13.29
C THR A 29 5.39 -6.96 -11.97
N ASP A 30 6.05 -5.91 -11.49
CA ASP A 30 6.72 -5.91 -10.18
C ASP A 30 5.71 -5.97 -9.03
N CYS A 31 4.52 -5.39 -9.22
CA CYS A 31 3.50 -5.40 -8.19
C CYS A 31 2.75 -6.72 -8.17
N THR A 32 2.44 -7.22 -6.98
CA THR A 32 1.72 -8.48 -6.83
C THR A 32 0.20 -8.29 -6.91
N GLY A 33 -0.50 -9.31 -7.40
CA GLY A 33 -1.96 -9.32 -7.45
C GLY A 33 -2.58 -8.13 -8.20
N GLN A 34 -3.71 -7.58 -7.73
CA GLN A 34 -4.48 -6.58 -8.46
C GLN A 34 -4.01 -5.14 -8.19
N GLN A 35 -2.73 -4.90 -8.37
CA GLN A 35 -2.11 -3.58 -8.22
C GLN A 35 -1.65 -3.04 -9.57
N MET A 36 -1.08 -1.84 -9.62
CA MET A 36 -0.28 -1.34 -10.73
C MET A 36 0.83 -0.43 -10.21
N CYS A 37 1.92 -0.38 -10.97
CA CYS A 37 3.02 0.53 -10.65
C CYS A 37 2.64 1.96 -11.06
N VAL A 38 2.56 2.87 -10.08
CA VAL A 38 2.27 4.29 -10.28
C VAL A 38 3.35 5.08 -9.57
N GLU A 39 4.10 5.89 -10.31
CA GLU A 39 5.16 6.75 -9.75
C GLU A 39 6.14 5.98 -8.83
N GLY A 40 6.48 4.75 -9.23
CA GLY A 40 7.40 3.89 -8.50
C GLY A 40 6.82 3.23 -7.24
N SER A 41 5.49 3.28 -7.04
CA SER A 41 4.80 2.61 -5.94
C SER A 41 3.69 1.70 -6.46
N CYS A 42 3.52 0.54 -5.82
CA CYS A 42 2.41 -0.36 -6.11
C CYS A 42 1.12 0.14 -5.46
N LEU A 43 0.14 0.51 -6.30
CA LEU A 43 -1.18 0.96 -5.85
C LEU A 43 -2.25 -0.05 -6.27
N PRO A 44 -3.29 -0.29 -5.45
CA PRO A 44 -4.46 -1.05 -5.85
C PRO A 44 -5.05 -0.50 -7.14
N SER A 45 -5.59 -1.38 -7.98
CA SER A 45 -6.13 -1.01 -9.29
C SER A 45 -7.42 -1.76 -9.61
N GLU A 46 -8.25 -1.17 -10.46
CA GLU A 46 -9.48 -1.78 -10.94
C GLU A 46 -9.57 -1.72 -12.47
N PRO A 47 -10.33 -2.64 -13.10
CA PRO A 47 -10.53 -2.60 -14.54
C PRO A 47 -11.25 -1.33 -14.97
N ALA A 48 -10.63 -0.55 -15.85
CA ALA A 48 -11.26 0.60 -16.49
C ALA A 48 -12.05 0.21 -17.76
N GLY A 49 -11.87 -1.03 -18.22
CA GLY A 49 -12.46 -1.55 -19.46
C GLY A 49 -11.60 -1.27 -20.68
N GLY A 50 -11.78 -2.09 -21.73
CA GLY A 50 -10.95 -2.05 -22.94
C GLY A 50 -9.78 -3.05 -22.89
N LEU A 51 -9.50 -3.67 -24.02
CA LEU A 51 -8.36 -4.57 -24.22
C LEU A 51 -7.14 -3.75 -24.66
N CYS A 52 -5.95 -4.17 -24.24
CA CYS A 52 -4.70 -3.49 -24.57
C CYS A 52 -3.54 -4.48 -24.70
N SER A 53 -2.49 -4.08 -25.40
CA SER A 53 -1.20 -4.77 -25.43
C SER A 53 -0.07 -3.93 -24.82
N LYS A 54 -0.22 -2.59 -24.77
CA LYS A 54 0.73 -1.63 -24.20
C LYS A 54 -0.01 -0.44 -23.59
N ASP A 55 0.64 0.30 -22.70
CA ASP A 55 0.01 1.38 -21.92
C ASP A 55 -0.64 2.46 -22.79
N ASN A 56 -0.04 2.78 -23.93
CA ASN A 56 -0.55 3.79 -24.86
C ASN A 56 -1.84 3.37 -25.58
N ASP A 57 -2.27 2.11 -25.46
CA ASP A 57 -3.58 1.67 -25.95
C ASP A 57 -4.72 2.12 -24.99
N CYS A 58 -4.37 2.56 -23.77
CA CYS A 58 -5.30 3.02 -22.74
C CYS A 58 -5.35 4.55 -22.64
N LEU A 59 -6.34 5.08 -21.91
CA LEU A 59 -6.48 6.52 -21.70
C LEU A 59 -5.47 7.03 -20.64
N LEU A 60 -4.23 7.23 -21.06
CA LEU A 60 -3.14 7.76 -20.22
C LEU A 60 -3.51 9.08 -19.52
N SER A 61 -4.30 9.93 -20.19
CA SER A 61 -4.79 11.21 -19.62
C SER A 61 -5.68 11.04 -18.39
N LYS A 62 -6.23 9.83 -18.18
CA LYS A 62 -6.99 9.44 -16.99
C LYS A 62 -6.18 8.58 -16.02
N GLY A 63 -4.87 8.45 -16.23
CA GLY A 63 -4.00 7.59 -15.43
C GLY A 63 -4.24 6.09 -15.65
N GLN A 64 -4.81 5.69 -16.79
CA GLN A 64 -4.95 4.28 -17.13
C GLN A 64 -3.65 3.71 -17.70
N ALA A 65 -3.42 2.43 -17.49
CA ALA A 65 -2.29 1.72 -18.07
C ALA A 65 -2.64 0.26 -18.37
N CYS A 66 -1.85 -0.39 -19.21
CA CYS A 66 -2.14 -1.73 -19.68
C CYS A 66 -1.58 -2.78 -18.73
N ARG A 67 -2.45 -3.58 -18.14
CA ARG A 67 -2.03 -4.67 -17.27
C ARG A 67 -3.00 -5.85 -17.41
N TYR A 68 -2.47 -7.07 -17.48
CA TYR A 68 -3.27 -8.27 -17.71
C TYR A 68 -4.06 -8.29 -19.04
N GLY A 69 -3.59 -7.52 -20.04
CA GLY A 69 -4.27 -7.39 -21.33
C GLY A 69 -5.54 -6.53 -21.31
N ILE A 70 -5.82 -5.85 -20.20
CA ILE A 70 -6.94 -4.93 -20.02
C ILE A 70 -6.44 -3.57 -19.52
N CYS A 71 -7.14 -2.49 -19.87
CA CYS A 71 -6.86 -1.20 -19.30
C CYS A 71 -7.31 -1.16 -17.84
N MET A 72 -6.37 -0.86 -16.97
CA MET A 72 -6.56 -0.75 -15.52
C MET A 72 -6.40 0.72 -15.12
N ILE A 73 -6.97 1.10 -13.98
CA ILE A 73 -6.82 2.43 -13.37
C ILE A 73 -6.49 2.28 -11.88
N PRO A 74 -5.68 3.17 -11.27
CA PRO A 74 -5.50 3.18 -9.83
C PRO A 74 -6.84 3.33 -9.13
N SER A 75 -7.13 2.42 -8.20
CA SER A 75 -8.41 2.41 -7.49
C SER A 75 -8.32 3.32 -6.27
N GLU A 76 -9.34 4.15 -6.08
CA GLU A 76 -9.48 4.93 -4.85
C GLU A 76 -10.18 4.06 -3.79
N PRO A 77 -9.55 3.78 -2.65
CA PRO A 77 -10.19 2.96 -1.62
C PRO A 77 -11.44 3.70 -1.08
N PRO A 78 -12.56 2.99 -0.85
CA PRO A 78 -13.81 3.60 -0.39
C PRO A 78 -13.69 4.26 0.99
N LYS A 79 -14.61 5.23 1.21
CA LYS A 79 -14.53 6.28 2.25
C LYS A 79 -14.58 5.76 3.70
N GLU A 80 -15.33 4.69 3.99
CA GLU A 80 -15.49 4.15 5.35
C GLU A 80 -15.75 2.63 5.38
N CYS A 81 -15.42 1.97 6.50
CA CYS A 81 -15.60 0.53 6.70
C CYS A 81 -15.72 0.18 8.20
N ILE A 82 -16.29 -1.00 8.50
CA ILE A 82 -16.33 -1.56 9.86
C ILE A 82 -15.54 -2.87 9.92
N LYS A 83 -15.64 -3.70 8.88
CA LYS A 83 -14.97 -4.99 8.74
C LYS A 83 -14.01 -4.96 7.55
N HIS A 84 -12.96 -5.79 7.60
CA HIS A 84 -12.02 -5.87 6.47
C HIS A 84 -12.67 -6.34 5.17
N THR A 85 -13.75 -7.13 5.25
CA THR A 85 -14.56 -7.59 4.11
C THR A 85 -15.38 -6.49 3.44
N ASP A 86 -15.61 -5.36 4.11
CA ASP A 86 -16.33 -4.21 3.53
C ASP A 86 -15.48 -3.53 2.43
N CYS A 87 -14.16 -3.69 2.55
CA CYS A 87 -13.18 -3.11 1.63
C CYS A 87 -13.03 -3.99 0.38
N LYS A 88 -13.13 -3.40 -0.81
CA LYS A 88 -13.03 -4.13 -2.09
C LYS A 88 -11.57 -4.39 -2.49
N GLY A 89 -11.36 -5.41 -3.32
CA GLY A 89 -10.05 -5.72 -3.88
C GLY A 89 -8.98 -5.93 -2.80
N GLN A 90 -7.78 -5.41 -3.06
CA GLN A 90 -6.58 -5.55 -2.21
C GLN A 90 -6.49 -4.43 -1.17
N THR A 91 -7.54 -4.29 -0.37
CA THR A 91 -7.61 -3.30 0.70
C THR A 91 -8.19 -3.92 1.98
N ILE A 92 -7.81 -3.39 3.14
CA ILE A 92 -8.30 -3.81 4.46
C ILE A 92 -8.82 -2.61 5.24
N CYS A 93 -9.73 -2.87 6.17
CA CYS A 93 -10.28 -1.82 7.03
C CYS A 93 -9.31 -1.47 8.17
N VAL A 94 -8.79 -0.24 8.20
CA VAL A 94 -7.95 0.29 9.27
C VAL A 94 -8.49 1.65 9.69
N ASN A 95 -8.74 1.85 10.98
CA ASN A 95 -9.29 3.09 11.52
C ASN A 95 -10.54 3.56 10.75
N TYR A 96 -11.46 2.63 10.51
CA TYR A 96 -12.71 2.86 9.77
C TYR A 96 -12.54 3.32 8.32
N LYS A 97 -11.36 3.12 7.72
CA LYS A 97 -11.09 3.48 6.31
C LYS A 97 -10.45 2.30 5.58
N CYS A 98 -10.81 2.13 4.31
CA CYS A 98 -10.14 1.14 3.49
C CYS A 98 -8.74 1.62 3.13
N LYS A 99 -7.75 0.78 3.41
CA LYS A 99 -6.34 1.06 3.16
C LYS A 99 -5.75 -0.01 2.23
N PRO A 100 -4.89 0.38 1.28
CA PRO A 100 -4.14 -0.57 0.46
C PRO A 100 -3.41 -1.61 1.31
N ALA A 101 -3.44 -2.87 0.90
CA ALA A 101 -2.79 -3.96 1.62
C ALA A 101 -2.31 -5.06 0.67
N VAL A 102 -1.28 -5.79 1.11
CA VAL A 102 -0.71 -6.93 0.39
C VAL A 102 -0.94 -8.23 1.15
N PRO A 103 -1.17 -9.35 0.44
CA PRO A 103 -1.27 -10.65 1.09
C PRO A 103 0.10 -11.06 1.64
N THR A 104 0.13 -11.60 2.85
CA THR A 104 1.37 -12.03 3.51
C THR A 104 1.77 -13.47 3.15
N GLY A 105 0.96 -14.17 2.35
CA GLY A 105 1.15 -15.59 2.02
C GLY A 105 0.66 -16.56 3.09
N PHE A 106 0.22 -16.08 4.25
CA PHE A 106 -0.36 -16.91 5.31
C PHE A 106 -1.88 -16.98 5.17
N SER A 107 -2.46 -18.15 5.43
CA SER A 107 -3.90 -18.34 5.52
C SER A 107 -4.41 -18.10 6.95
N CYS A 108 -5.65 -17.67 7.08
CA CYS A 108 -6.36 -17.51 8.34
C CYS A 108 -7.81 -18.01 8.18
N PHE A 109 -8.51 -18.28 9.28
CA PHE A 109 -9.93 -18.68 9.25
C PHE A 109 -10.70 -17.92 10.31
N GLY A 110 -11.90 -17.41 9.97
CA GLY A 110 -12.76 -16.70 10.90
C GLY A 110 -12.08 -15.47 11.52
N THR A 111 -11.99 -15.41 12.86
CA THR A 111 -11.26 -14.36 13.61
C THR A 111 -9.78 -14.70 13.81
N GLY A 112 -9.19 -15.49 12.91
CA GLY A 112 -7.82 -15.97 13.00
C GLY A 112 -6.80 -14.84 13.17
N VAL A 113 -5.80 -15.07 14.02
CA VAL A 113 -4.72 -14.12 14.27
C VAL A 113 -3.71 -14.19 13.13
N CYS A 114 -3.50 -13.08 12.44
CA CYS A 114 -2.50 -12.96 11.39
C CYS A 114 -1.16 -12.46 11.95
N PRO A 115 -0.02 -12.88 11.37
CA PRO A 115 1.27 -12.34 11.75
C PRO A 115 1.37 -10.84 11.43
N TYR A 116 2.29 -10.15 12.09
CA TYR A 116 2.63 -8.73 11.85
C TYR A 116 1.49 -7.73 12.02
N CYS A 117 0.62 -7.96 13.02
CA CYS A 117 -0.58 -7.13 13.20
C CYS A 117 -1.51 -7.14 11.95
N GLY A 118 -1.44 -8.21 11.13
CA GLY A 118 -2.19 -8.31 9.89
C GLY A 118 -3.69 -8.53 10.09
N ALA A 119 -4.45 -8.27 9.04
CA ALA A 119 -5.89 -8.46 8.97
C ALA A 119 -6.24 -9.76 8.25
N CYS A 120 -7.15 -10.55 8.83
CA CYS A 120 -7.71 -11.70 8.14
C CYS A 120 -8.83 -11.26 7.20
N LYS A 121 -8.71 -11.56 5.90
CA LYS A 121 -9.72 -11.25 4.89
C LYS A 121 -9.68 -12.28 3.76
N PHE A 122 -10.83 -12.87 3.44
CA PHE A 122 -10.96 -13.94 2.43
C PHE A 122 -9.99 -15.11 2.70
N ASP A 123 -9.93 -15.54 3.96
CA ASP A 123 -9.08 -16.62 4.47
C ASP A 123 -7.56 -16.46 4.22
N ILE A 124 -7.15 -15.24 3.89
CA ILE A 124 -5.76 -14.85 3.66
C ILE A 124 -5.42 -13.73 4.65
N CYS A 125 -4.20 -13.75 5.16
CA CYS A 125 -3.64 -12.68 5.96
C CYS A 125 -3.13 -11.56 5.08
N TRP A 126 -3.50 -10.33 5.42
CA TRP A 126 -3.13 -9.11 4.72
C TRP A 126 -2.40 -8.15 5.65
N THR A 127 -1.44 -7.40 5.12
CA THR A 127 -0.78 -6.32 5.85
C THR A 127 -1.00 -4.99 5.15
N GLU A 128 -1.27 -3.93 5.92
CA GLU A 128 -1.39 -2.57 5.38
C GLU A 128 -0.09 -2.18 4.68
N LEU A 129 -0.20 -1.55 3.50
CA LEU A 129 0.93 -0.94 2.82
C LEU A 129 1.32 0.36 3.54
N PRO A 130 2.62 0.63 3.76
CA PRO A 130 3.06 1.89 4.33
C PRO A 130 2.55 3.04 3.46
N THR A 131 1.76 3.94 4.04
CA THR A 131 1.24 5.09 3.30
C THR A 131 2.39 6.03 2.97
N VAL A 132 2.71 6.15 1.68
CA VAL A 132 3.49 7.30 1.21
C VAL A 132 2.51 8.47 1.19
N ASP A 133 2.43 9.22 2.27
CA ASP A 133 1.48 10.32 2.36
C ASP A 133 1.81 11.36 1.28
N LYS A 134 0.91 11.57 0.32
CA LYS A 134 1.04 12.61 -0.72
C LYS A 134 1.28 14.02 -0.14
N LYS A 135 0.84 14.25 1.11
CA LYS A 135 1.14 15.47 1.88
C LYS A 135 2.64 15.61 2.15
N THR A 136 3.26 14.55 2.65
CA THR A 136 4.70 14.48 2.89
C THR A 136 5.50 14.62 1.58
N MET A 137 5.00 14.09 0.46
CA MET A 137 5.63 14.29 -0.86
C MET A 137 5.51 15.74 -1.37
N LYS A 138 4.33 16.38 -1.27
CA LYS A 138 4.17 17.81 -1.60
C LYS A 138 5.03 18.70 -0.72
N ASP A 139 5.12 18.39 0.57
CA ASP A 139 5.98 19.13 1.49
C ASP A 139 7.46 18.97 1.11
N VAL A 140 7.89 17.77 0.70
CA VAL A 140 9.24 17.53 0.16
C VAL A 140 9.46 18.26 -1.17
N GLU A 141 8.51 18.25 -2.12
CA GLU A 141 8.60 18.99 -3.38
C GLU A 141 8.70 20.50 -3.15
N ASN A 142 7.95 21.04 -2.20
CA ASN A 142 8.01 22.45 -1.80
C ASN A 142 9.35 22.80 -1.15
N ILE A 143 9.93 21.90 -0.34
CA ILE A 143 11.26 22.06 0.24
C ILE A 143 12.35 22.01 -0.85
N ILE A 144 12.25 21.11 -1.83
CA ILE A 144 13.21 21.03 -2.95
C ILE A 144 13.12 22.30 -3.82
N THR A 145 11.90 22.75 -4.13
CA THR A 145 11.66 23.94 -4.95
C THR A 145 12.15 25.22 -4.26
N SER A 146 11.95 25.34 -2.95
CA SER A 146 12.48 26.47 -2.16
C SER A 146 14.01 26.47 -2.07
N LYS A 147 14.65 25.30 -1.90
CA LYS A 147 16.12 25.19 -1.91
C LYS A 147 16.75 25.50 -3.27
N SER A 148 16.14 25.08 -4.37
CA SER A 148 16.56 25.44 -5.74
C SER A 148 16.51 26.96 -5.96
N LYS A 149 15.49 27.62 -5.40
CA LYS A 149 15.35 29.09 -5.47
C LYS A 149 16.42 29.82 -4.65
N ILE A 150 16.91 29.25 -3.55
CA ILE A 150 17.98 29.84 -2.72
C ILE A 150 19.35 29.69 -3.41
N LEU A 151 19.62 28.57 -4.08
CA LEU A 151 20.87 28.32 -4.81
C LEU A 151 21.04 29.21 -6.05
N ASN A 152 19.94 29.68 -6.65
CA ASN A 152 19.97 30.61 -7.79
C ASN A 152 20.05 32.09 -7.39
N VAL A 153 20.11 32.41 -6.09
CA VAL A 153 20.21 33.78 -5.56
C VAL A 153 21.63 34.09 -5.03
N THR A 154 22.54 33.11 -5.01
CA THR A 154 23.96 33.29 -4.62
C THR A 154 24.93 33.39 -5.81
N SER A 155 24.48 33.87 -6.98
CA SER A 155 25.36 34.31 -8.08
C SER A 155 25.21 35.78 -8.37
#